data_AF-A0A6L4ZI84-F1
#
_entry.id   AF-A0A6L4ZI84-F1
#
_cell.length_a   1.000
_cell.length_b   1.000
_cell.length_c   1.000
_cell.angle_alpha   90.00
_cell.angle_beta   90.00
_cell.angle_gamma   90.00
#
_symmetry.space_group_name_H-M   'P 1'
#
loop_
_entity.id
_entity.type
_entity.pdbx_description
1 polymer ?
#
loop_
_entity_poly.entity_id
_entity_poly.type
_entity_poly.pdbx_seq_one_letter_code
_entity_poly.pdbx_strand_id
1 'polypeptide(L)'
;MTGIGCGIARETHNKTLRITMPILGYILAVFLHALWNGAAVFINAFIGGGAYFIFYLVVWVPLFLIMLAVMIYMVYREAKLIKQMLAIEVARGLISPQQLELVGSSFAQLKWLGSSLFSGDIKKFSAQRKFLRSVTKLAFCYWHVARANEANGQTQSLPQIPRFQAEVMTLKNEI
;
A
#
# COMPACT_ATOMS: atom_id res chain seq x y z
N MET A 1 -2.55 -4.32 -14.67
CA MET A 1 -2.24 -2.93 -15.08
C MET A 1 -3.32 -1.92 -14.67
N THR A 2 -4.57 -2.33 -14.54
CA THR A 2 -5.69 -1.46 -14.09
C THR A 2 -5.40 -0.71 -12.79
N GLY A 3 -4.88 -1.41 -11.77
CA GLY A 3 -4.55 -0.78 -10.47
C GLY A 3 -3.53 0.36 -10.58
N ILE A 4 -2.53 0.21 -11.47
CA ILE A 4 -1.53 1.27 -11.73
C ILE A 4 -2.21 2.47 -12.39
N GLY A 5 -3.07 2.22 -13.39
CA GLY A 5 -3.85 3.27 -14.05
C GLY A 5 -4.73 4.07 -13.07
N CYS A 6 -5.44 3.36 -12.18
CA CYS A 6 -6.22 3.99 -11.11
C CYS A 6 -5.35 4.75 -10.11
N GLY A 7 -4.18 4.22 -9.76
CA GLY A 7 -3.22 4.87 -8.87
C GLY A 7 -2.71 6.20 -9.44
N ILE A 8 -2.29 6.21 -10.71
CA ILE A 8 -1.85 7.44 -11.40
C ILE A 8 -3.01 8.44 -11.50
N ALA A 9 -4.22 7.97 -11.81
CA ALA A 9 -5.41 8.82 -11.87
C ALA A 9 -5.75 9.47 -10.51
N ARG A 10 -5.43 8.82 -9.40
CA ARG A 10 -5.62 9.36 -8.04
C ARG A 10 -4.64 10.48 -7.72
N GLU A 11 -3.38 10.35 -8.15
CA GLU A 11 -2.29 11.27 -7.79
C GLU A 11 -2.19 12.48 -8.75
N THR A 12 -2.69 12.36 -9.98
CA THR A 12 -2.60 13.44 -10.97
C THR A 12 -3.65 14.53 -10.77
N HIS A 13 -3.27 15.78 -11.00
CA HIS A 13 -4.19 16.93 -11.02
C HIS A 13 -4.73 17.20 -12.44
N ASN A 14 -4.18 16.54 -13.46
CA ASN A 14 -4.59 16.70 -14.85
C ASN A 14 -5.86 15.87 -15.13
N LYS A 15 -6.97 16.55 -15.49
CA LYS A 15 -8.27 15.92 -15.78
C LYS A 15 -8.19 14.87 -16.89
N THR A 16 -7.39 15.10 -17.92
CA THR A 16 -7.22 14.17 -19.04
C THR A 16 -6.57 12.88 -18.55
N LEU A 17 -5.44 12.98 -17.84
CA LEU A 17 -4.75 11.81 -17.28
C LEU A 17 -5.62 11.04 -16.28
N ARG A 18 -6.47 11.74 -15.53
CA ARG A 18 -7.40 11.11 -14.59
C ARG A 18 -8.40 10.16 -15.25
N ILE A 19 -8.80 10.44 -16.49
CA ILE A 19 -9.74 9.61 -17.26
C ILE A 19 -9.00 8.61 -18.15
N THR A 20 -7.90 9.01 -18.79
CA THR A 20 -7.20 8.16 -19.74
C THR A 20 -6.39 7.06 -19.07
N MET A 21 -5.80 7.30 -17.90
CA MET A 21 -4.93 6.31 -17.23
C MET A 21 -5.65 5.05 -16.77
N PRO A 22 -6.88 5.09 -16.20
CA PRO A 22 -7.63 3.88 -15.87
C PRO A 22 -8.00 3.06 -17.11
N ILE A 23 -8.40 3.73 -18.20
CA ILE A 23 -8.75 3.07 -19.49
C ILE A 23 -7.50 2.40 -20.07
N LEU A 24 -6.38 3.12 -20.15
CA LEU A 24 -5.12 2.58 -20.64
C LEU A 24 -4.63 1.41 -19.76
N GLY A 25 -4.75 1.55 -18.44
CA GLY A 25 -4.43 0.49 -17.50
C GLY A 25 -5.29 -0.76 -17.68
N TYR A 26 -6.59 -0.59 -18.00
CA TYR A 26 -7.50 -1.69 -18.31
C TYR A 26 -7.14 -2.38 -19.62
N ILE A 27 -6.93 -1.62 -20.71
CA ILE A 27 -6.52 -2.16 -22.02
C ILE A 27 -5.22 -2.97 -21.88
N LEU A 28 -4.22 -2.43 -21.18
CA LEU A 28 -2.97 -3.14 -20.92
C LEU A 28 -3.16 -4.40 -20.07
N ALA A 29 -4.12 -4.41 -19.14
CA ALA A 29 -4.42 -5.58 -18.34
C ALA A 29 -5.04 -6.70 -19.20
N VAL A 30 -6.01 -6.35 -20.05
CA VAL A 30 -6.64 -7.29 -21.00
C VAL A 30 -5.61 -7.81 -21.98
N PHE A 31 -4.79 -6.93 -22.55
CA PHE A 31 -3.72 -7.31 -23.47
C PHE A 31 -2.71 -8.27 -22.82
N LEU A 32 -2.23 -7.96 -21.61
CA LEU A 32 -1.32 -8.85 -20.89
C LEU A 32 -1.96 -10.21 -20.59
N HIS A 33 -3.24 -10.23 -20.24
CA HIS A 33 -3.98 -11.47 -20.01
C HIS A 33 -4.17 -12.27 -21.30
N ALA A 34 -4.49 -11.60 -22.41
CA ALA A 34 -4.58 -12.23 -23.73
C ALA A 34 -3.21 -12.78 -24.16
N LEU A 35 -2.12 -12.06 -23.90
CA LEU A 35 -0.75 -12.51 -24.19
C LEU A 35 -0.39 -13.75 -23.37
N TRP A 36 -0.76 -13.79 -22.08
CA TRP A 36 -0.59 -14.96 -21.23
C TRP A 36 -1.30 -16.20 -21.79
N ASN A 37 -2.58 -16.08 -22.12
CA ASN A 37 -3.36 -17.19 -22.68
C ASN A 37 -2.90 -17.57 -24.08
N GLY A 38 -2.60 -16.57 -24.92
CA GLY A 38 -2.06 -16.75 -26.25
C GLY A 38 -0.75 -17.52 -26.21
N ALA A 39 0.18 -17.17 -25.31
CA ALA A 39 1.43 -17.90 -25.15
C ALA A 39 1.20 -19.40 -24.88
N ALA A 40 0.21 -19.75 -24.05
CA ALA A 40 -0.14 -21.14 -23.80
C ALA A 40 -0.64 -21.87 -25.06
N VAL A 41 -1.54 -21.23 -25.83
CA VAL A 41 -2.10 -21.82 -27.06
C VAL A 41 -1.03 -21.92 -28.16
N PHE A 42 -0.32 -20.83 -28.44
CA PHE A 42 0.67 -20.75 -29.52
C PHE A 42 1.88 -21.64 -29.24
N ILE A 43 2.45 -21.63 -28.04
CA ILE A 43 3.64 -22.45 -27.74
C ILE A 43 3.28 -23.94 -27.80
N ASN A 44 2.12 -24.32 -27.26
CA ASN A 44 1.69 -25.72 -27.29
C ASN A 44 1.41 -26.18 -28.74
N ALA A 45 0.75 -25.35 -29.55
CA ALA A 45 0.40 -25.68 -30.93
C ALA A 45 1.60 -25.71 -31.91
N PHE A 46 2.57 -24.79 -31.76
CA PHE A 46 3.65 -24.62 -32.75
C PHE A 46 5.01 -25.21 -32.34
N ILE A 47 5.27 -25.37 -31.03
CA ILE A 47 6.56 -25.84 -30.51
C ILE A 47 6.40 -27.19 -29.79
N GLY A 48 5.22 -27.47 -29.24
CA GLY A 48 4.86 -28.73 -28.57
C GLY A 48 4.66 -28.57 -27.06
N GLY A 49 3.89 -29.47 -26.47
CA GLY A 49 3.41 -29.36 -25.09
C GLY A 49 4.51 -29.25 -24.02
N GLY A 50 5.69 -29.85 -24.24
CA GLY A 50 6.83 -29.75 -23.33
C GLY A 50 7.49 -28.36 -23.31
N ALA A 51 7.49 -27.64 -24.44
CA ALA A 51 8.12 -26.33 -24.55
C ALA A 51 7.40 -25.24 -23.76
N TYR A 52 6.08 -25.40 -23.54
CA TYR A 52 5.29 -24.48 -22.73
C TYR A 52 5.78 -24.43 -21.28
N PHE A 53 6.13 -25.57 -20.68
CA PHE A 53 6.63 -25.61 -19.30
C PHE A 53 7.97 -24.90 -19.16
N ILE A 54 8.88 -25.09 -20.13
CA ILE A 54 10.18 -24.40 -20.15
C ILE A 54 9.97 -22.89 -20.28
N PHE A 55 9.12 -22.46 -21.23
CA PHE A 55 8.79 -21.04 -21.39
C PHE A 55 8.18 -20.45 -20.11
N TYR A 56 7.28 -21.18 -19.47
CA TYR A 56 6.66 -20.76 -18.21
C TYR A 56 7.70 -20.51 -17.12
N LEU A 57 8.65 -21.44 -16.94
CA LEU A 57 9.70 -21.31 -15.92
C LEU A 57 10.71 -20.21 -16.25
N VAL A 58 11.00 -19.96 -17.53
CA VAL A 58 12.03 -18.98 -17.94
C VAL A 58 11.47 -17.57 -18.07
N VAL A 59 10.19 -17.41 -18.41
CA VAL A 59 9.56 -16.11 -18.66
C VAL A 59 8.61 -15.73 -17.53
N TRP A 60 7.61 -16.58 -17.26
CA TRP A 60 6.55 -16.22 -16.33
C TRP A 60 6.98 -16.22 -14.87
N VAL A 61 7.77 -17.20 -14.45
CA VAL A 61 8.29 -17.25 -13.08
C VAL A 61 9.19 -16.03 -12.77
N PRO A 62 10.19 -15.66 -13.60
CA PRO A 62 10.99 -14.46 -13.36
C PRO A 62 10.18 -13.16 -13.36
N LEU A 63 9.22 -13.01 -14.29
CA LEU A 63 8.33 -11.84 -14.30
C LEU A 63 7.52 -11.75 -13.00
N PHE A 64 6.99 -12.88 -12.52
CA PHE A 64 6.28 -12.95 -11.24
C PHE A 64 7.19 -12.59 -10.06
N LEU A 65 8.42 -13.13 -10.01
CA LEU A 65 9.39 -12.83 -8.96
C LEU A 65 9.80 -11.36 -8.94
N ILE A 66 10.01 -10.74 -10.11
CA ILE A 66 10.29 -9.30 -10.23
C ILE A 66 9.11 -8.48 -9.68
N MET A 67 7.88 -8.82 -10.09
CA MET A 67 6.68 -8.15 -9.58
C MET A 67 6.56 -8.29 -8.05
N LEU A 68 6.80 -9.48 -7.52
CA LEU A 68 6.78 -9.76 -6.08
C LEU A 68 7.86 -8.96 -5.34
N ALA A 69 9.09 -8.90 -5.87
CA ALA A 69 10.18 -8.12 -5.30
C ALA A 69 9.85 -6.62 -5.25
N VAL A 70 9.26 -6.06 -6.32
CA VAL A 70 8.79 -4.67 -6.35
C VAL A 70 7.69 -4.43 -5.31
N MET A 71 6.75 -5.35 -5.17
CA MET A 71 5.69 -5.24 -4.15
C MET A 71 6.27 -5.22 -2.73
N ILE A 72 7.18 -6.15 -2.43
CA ILE A 72 7.86 -6.21 -1.12
C ILE A 72 8.66 -4.94 -0.86
N TYR A 73 9.40 -4.45 -1.87
CA TYR A 73 10.16 -3.21 -1.76
C TYR A 73 9.26 -2.00 -1.48
N MET A 74 8.09 -1.91 -2.13
CA MET A 74 7.13 -0.83 -1.89
C MET A 74 6.57 -0.88 -0.47
N VAL A 75 6.20 -2.06 0.02
CA VAL A 75 5.74 -2.25 1.41
C VAL A 75 6.84 -1.89 2.41
N TYR A 76 8.07 -2.32 2.16
CA TYR A 76 9.22 -1.98 3.00
C TYR A 76 9.49 -0.47 3.04
N ARG A 77 9.42 0.19 1.88
CA ARG A 77 9.61 1.64 1.78
C ARG A 77 8.51 2.41 2.52
N GLU A 78 7.26 1.98 2.40
CA GLU A 78 6.14 2.56 3.13
C GLU A 78 6.32 2.41 4.65
N ALA A 79 6.69 1.21 5.12
CA ALA A 79 7.00 0.96 6.52
C ALA A 79 8.11 1.87 7.05
N LYS A 80 9.21 2.01 6.30
CA LYS A 80 10.33 2.89 6.66
C LYS A 80 9.90 4.35 6.76
N LEU A 81 9.09 4.82 5.81
CA LEU A 81 8.55 6.18 5.79
C LEU A 81 7.67 6.44 7.02
N ILE A 82 6.74 5.53 7.33
CA ILE A 82 5.85 5.66 8.49
C ILE A 82 6.67 5.77 9.79
N LYS A 83 7.68 4.91 9.97
CA LYS A 83 8.55 4.95 11.14
C LYS A 83 9.33 6.27 11.26
N GLN A 84 9.86 6.77 10.15
CA GLN A 84 10.59 8.04 10.11
C GLN A 84 9.68 9.21 10.48
N MET A 85 8.47 9.28 9.91
CA MET A 85 7.55 10.39 10.11
C MET A 85 6.93 10.40 11.52
N LEU A 86 6.73 9.24 12.12
CA LEU A 86 6.16 9.12 13.48
C LEU A 86 7.22 9.20 14.59
N ALA A 87 8.52 9.24 14.27
CA ALA A 87 9.58 9.33 15.28
C ALA A 87 9.38 10.54 16.22
N ILE A 88 8.86 11.64 15.70
CA ILE A 88 8.53 12.84 16.49
C ILE A 88 7.41 12.58 17.51
N GLU A 89 6.42 11.75 17.18
CA GLU A 89 5.32 11.41 18.08
C GLU A 89 5.72 10.38 19.14
N VAL A 90 6.73 9.56 18.83
CA VAL A 90 7.36 8.71 19.83
C VAL A 90 8.13 9.56 20.84
N ALA A 91 8.88 10.56 20.38
CA ALA A 91 9.59 11.49 21.27
C ALA A 91 8.63 12.30 22.16
N ARG A 92 7.42 12.64 21.66
CA ARG A 92 6.36 13.30 22.44
C ARG A 92 5.58 12.36 23.36
N GLY A 93 5.81 11.05 23.28
CA GLY A 93 5.12 10.04 24.10
C GLY A 93 3.69 9.69 23.66
N LEU A 94 3.20 10.25 22.54
CA LEU A 94 1.88 9.91 22.02
C LEU A 94 1.82 8.43 21.59
N ILE A 95 2.87 7.97 20.91
CA ILE A 95 3.00 6.61 20.39
C ILE A 95 4.16 5.91 21.09
N SER A 96 3.97 4.69 21.59
CA SER A 96 5.08 3.91 22.16
C SER A 96 5.97 3.31 21.06
N PRO A 97 7.25 2.99 21.34
CA PRO A 97 8.12 2.30 20.38
C PRO A 97 7.53 0.97 19.88
N GLN A 98 6.81 0.25 20.74
CA GLN A 98 6.13 -1.01 20.40
C GLN A 98 4.96 -0.76 19.43
N GLN A 99 4.19 0.31 19.65
CA GLN A 99 3.14 0.73 18.74
C GLN A 99 3.69 1.19 17.39
N LEU A 100 4.86 1.85 17.38
CA LEU A 100 5.54 2.22 16.15
C LEU A 100 5.96 0.99 15.34
N GLU A 101 6.52 -0.04 15.99
CA GLU A 101 6.87 -1.31 15.33
C GLU A 101 5.63 -2.04 14.78
N LEU A 102 4.54 -2.04 15.54
CA LEU A 102 3.26 -2.60 15.11
C LEU A 102 2.73 -1.89 13.86
N VAL A 103 2.67 -0.55 13.89
CA VAL A 103 2.17 0.26 12.77
C VAL A 103 3.12 0.17 11.57
N GLY A 104 4.43 0.05 11.80
CA GLY A 104 5.43 -0.09 10.74
C GLY A 104 5.51 -1.47 10.11
N SER A 105 4.69 -2.46 10.49
CA SER A 105 4.75 -3.82 9.94
C SER A 105 3.37 -4.33 9.53
N SER A 106 3.17 -4.56 8.23
CA SER A 106 1.91 -5.07 7.69
C SER A 106 1.53 -6.44 8.28
N PHE A 107 2.53 -7.30 8.53
CA PHE A 107 2.29 -8.61 9.14
C PHE A 107 1.90 -8.49 10.62
N ALA A 108 2.53 -7.57 11.36
CA ALA A 108 2.17 -7.32 12.75
C ALA A 108 0.74 -6.75 12.86
N GLN A 109 0.39 -5.80 11.98
CA GLN A 109 -0.98 -5.28 11.88
C GLN A 109 -1.99 -6.39 11.60
N LEU A 110 -1.70 -7.25 10.62
CA LEU A 110 -2.58 -8.38 10.27
C LEU A 110 -2.75 -9.34 11.43
N LYS A 111 -1.67 -9.68 12.14
CA LYS A 111 -1.72 -10.58 13.31
C LYS A 111 -2.52 -9.96 14.45
N TRP A 112 -2.33 -8.68 14.73
CA TRP A 112 -3.01 -7.98 15.81
C TRP A 112 -4.51 -7.83 15.54
N LEU A 113 -4.88 -7.39 14.34
CA LEU A 113 -6.28 -7.33 13.90
C LEU A 113 -6.91 -8.73 13.82
N GLY A 114 -6.16 -9.72 13.34
CA GLY A 114 -6.61 -11.11 13.29
C GLY A 114 -6.95 -11.63 14.68
N SER A 115 -6.12 -11.36 15.68
CA SER A 115 -6.37 -11.83 17.05
C SER A 115 -7.69 -11.35 17.63
N SER A 116 -8.07 -10.07 17.44
CA SER A 116 -9.35 -9.55 17.93
C SER A 116 -10.55 -10.07 17.13
N LEU A 117 -10.37 -10.27 15.82
CA LEU A 117 -11.39 -10.85 14.96
C LEU A 117 -11.70 -12.30 15.35
N PHE A 118 -10.67 -13.13 15.50
CA PHE A 118 -10.83 -14.54 15.86
C PHE A 118 -11.30 -14.75 17.30
N SER A 119 -11.04 -13.81 18.20
CA SER A 119 -11.62 -13.82 19.55
C SER A 119 -13.09 -13.39 19.62
N GLY A 120 -13.69 -12.93 18.51
CA GLY A 120 -15.09 -12.50 18.45
C GLY A 120 -15.34 -11.09 19.03
N ASP A 121 -14.30 -10.35 19.42
CA ASP A 121 -14.43 -9.01 19.98
C ASP A 121 -14.45 -7.95 18.87
N ILE A 122 -15.65 -7.79 18.28
CA ILE A 122 -15.90 -6.86 17.17
C ILE A 122 -15.62 -5.39 17.58
N LYS A 123 -15.88 -5.03 18.84
CA LYS A 123 -15.63 -3.67 19.34
C LYS A 123 -14.15 -3.38 19.36
N LYS A 124 -13.35 -4.28 19.92
CA LYS A 124 -11.88 -4.18 19.92
C LYS A 124 -11.33 -4.18 18.51
N PHE A 125 -11.77 -5.07 17.63
CA PHE A 125 -11.36 -5.08 16.23
C PHE A 125 -11.59 -3.73 15.53
N SER A 126 -12.76 -3.12 15.76
CA SER A 126 -13.11 -1.81 15.22
C SER A 126 -12.20 -0.70 15.78
N ALA A 127 -11.97 -0.68 17.09
CA ALA A 127 -11.07 0.29 17.74
C ALA A 127 -9.64 0.18 17.22
N GLN A 128 -9.10 -1.04 17.14
CA GLN A 128 -7.78 -1.34 16.60
C GLN A 128 -7.62 -0.89 15.14
N ARG A 129 -8.62 -1.15 14.30
CA ARG A 129 -8.62 -0.72 12.89
C ARG A 129 -8.67 0.80 12.77
N LYS A 130 -9.47 1.48 13.60
CA LYS A 130 -9.52 2.95 13.65
C LYS A 130 -8.18 3.52 14.09
N PHE A 131 -7.57 2.95 15.13
CA PHE A 131 -6.27 3.36 15.65
C PHE A 131 -5.20 3.28 14.57
N LEU A 132 -5.03 2.12 13.91
CA LEU A 132 -4.06 1.98 12.81
C LEU A 132 -4.31 2.99 11.70
N ARG A 133 -5.57 3.23 11.33
CA ARG A 133 -5.93 4.19 10.29
C ARG A 133 -5.55 5.62 10.68
N SER A 134 -5.83 6.06 11.91
CA SER A 134 -5.54 7.42 12.36
C SER A 134 -4.04 7.64 12.55
N VAL A 135 -3.30 6.67 13.09
CA VAL A 135 -1.83 6.75 13.19
C VAL A 135 -1.18 6.80 11.81
N THR A 136 -1.60 5.94 10.88
CA THR A 136 -1.04 5.95 9.51
C THR A 136 -1.38 7.26 8.78
N LYS A 137 -2.59 7.80 8.96
CA LYS A 137 -2.94 9.13 8.41
C LYS A 137 -2.09 10.25 9.00
N LEU A 138 -1.81 10.20 10.31
CA LEU A 138 -0.91 11.15 10.96
C LEU A 138 0.49 11.10 10.34
N ALA A 139 1.04 9.90 10.12
CA ALA A 139 2.32 9.72 9.43
C ALA A 139 2.33 10.32 8.02
N PHE A 140 1.28 10.07 7.22
CA PHE A 140 1.15 10.64 5.89
C PHE A 140 0.95 12.16 5.91
N CYS A 141 0.29 12.73 6.92
CA CYS A 141 0.21 14.19 7.06
C CYS A 141 1.58 14.81 7.28
N TYR A 142 2.41 14.21 8.14
CA TYR A 142 3.80 14.63 8.32
C TYR A 142 4.61 14.53 7.02
N TRP A 143 4.45 13.42 6.30
CA TRP A 143 5.12 13.25 5.00
C TRP A 143 4.69 14.29 3.97
N HIS A 144 3.39 14.61 3.88
CA HIS A 144 2.89 15.65 2.98
C HIS A 144 3.39 17.04 3.37
N VAL A 145 3.51 17.35 4.66
CA VAL A 145 4.10 18.60 5.14
C VAL A 145 5.58 18.68 4.80
N ALA A 146 6.35 17.62 5.07
CA ALA A 146 7.77 17.56 4.72
C ALA A 146 7.98 17.77 3.21
N ARG A 147 7.21 17.08 2.37
CA ARG A 147 7.29 17.21 0.91
C ARG A 147 6.86 18.60 0.40
N ALA A 148 5.84 19.20 1.01
CA ALA A 148 5.40 20.55 0.65
C ALA A 148 6.48 21.59 1.01
N ASN A 149 7.11 21.45 2.17
CA ASN A 149 8.22 22.31 2.59
C ASN A 149 9.41 22.20 1.63
N GLU A 150 9.78 20.98 1.21
CA GLU A 150 10.85 20.76 0.21
C GLU A 150 10.53 21.43 -1.15
N ALA A 151 9.26 21.42 -1.54
CA ALA A 151 8.79 22.02 -2.80
C ALA A 151 8.45 23.52 -2.68
N ASN A 152 8.68 24.16 -1.53
CA ASN A 152 8.23 25.52 -1.21
C ASN A 152 6.72 25.75 -1.49
N GLY A 153 5.91 24.70 -1.31
CA GLY A 153 4.47 24.69 -1.56
C GLY A 153 3.63 24.68 -0.29
N GLN A 154 2.31 24.82 -0.43
CA GLN A 154 1.35 24.69 0.67
C GLN A 154 0.71 23.31 0.67
N THR A 155 0.39 22.77 1.86
CA THR A 155 -0.37 21.52 2.00
C THR A 155 -1.58 21.67 2.92
N GLN A 156 -2.70 21.06 2.54
CA GLN A 156 -3.90 20.99 3.37
C GLN A 156 -3.76 20.01 4.55
N SER A 157 -2.67 19.23 4.62
CA SER A 157 -2.45 18.25 5.68
C SER A 157 -1.99 18.87 7.00
N LEU A 158 -1.39 20.06 6.99
CA LEU A 158 -0.88 20.71 8.20
C LEU A 158 -1.95 20.90 9.30
N PRO A 159 -3.13 21.51 9.02
CA PRO A 159 -4.18 21.68 10.03
C PRO A 159 -4.85 20.35 10.47
N GLN A 160 -4.59 19.24 9.78
CA GLN A 160 -5.15 17.93 10.13
C GLN A 160 -4.34 17.21 11.21
N ILE A 161 -3.08 17.62 11.46
CA ILE A 161 -2.19 16.97 12.43
C ILE A 161 -2.79 16.97 13.85
N PRO A 162 -3.24 18.09 14.44
CA PRO A 162 -3.79 18.10 15.80
C PRO A 162 -5.04 17.24 15.93
N ARG A 163 -5.86 17.21 14.88
CA ARG A 163 -7.05 16.35 14.82
C ARG A 163 -6.66 14.88 14.90
N PHE A 164 -5.71 14.42 14.09
CA PHE A 164 -5.29 13.02 14.12
C PHE A 164 -4.55 12.67 15.42
N GLN A 165 -3.81 13.59 16.02
CA GLN A 165 -3.23 13.40 17.35
C GLN A 165 -4.31 13.16 18.41
N ALA A 166 -5.37 13.97 18.41
CA ALA A 166 -6.50 13.80 19.32
C ALA A 166 -7.23 12.46 19.10
N GLU A 167 -7.50 12.09 17.83
CA GLU A 167 -8.09 10.78 17.49
C GLU A 167 -7.20 9.61 17.97
N VAL A 168 -5.88 9.71 17.82
CA VAL A 168 -4.94 8.68 18.30
C VAL A 168 -4.97 8.59 19.82
N MET A 169 -5.02 9.72 20.52
CA MET A 169 -5.05 9.77 21.98
C MET A 169 -6.33 9.14 22.54
N THR A 170 -7.49 9.39 21.93
CA THR A 170 -8.76 8.79 22.38
C THR A 170 -8.78 7.29 22.12
N LEU A 171 -8.40 6.86 20.91
CA LEU A 171 -8.43 5.46 20.51
C LEU A 171 -7.42 4.59 21.27
N LYS A 172 -6.33 5.17 21.77
CA LYS A 172 -5.34 4.46 22.60
C LYS A 172 -5.94 3.90 23.89
N ASN A 173 -7.00 4.52 24.41
CA ASN A 173 -7.70 4.04 25.61
C ASN A 173 -8.72 2.93 25.30
N GLU A 174 -9.02 2.68 24.02
CA GLU A 174 -10.03 1.71 23.56
C GLU A 174 -9.43 0.37 23.10
N ILE A 175 -8.10 0.26 22.99
CA ILE A 175 -7.38 -0.89 22.41
C ILE A 175 -6.59 -1.71 23.45
#